data_AF-A6I2K7-F1
#
_entry.id   AF-A6I2K7-F1
#
_cell.length_a   1.000
_cell.length_b   1.000
_cell.length_c   1.000
_cell.angle_alpha   90.00
_cell.angle_beta   90.00
_cell.angle_gamma   90.00
#
_symmetry.space_group_name_H-M   'P 1'
#
loop_
_entity.id
_entity.type
_entity.pdbx_description
1 polymer ?
#
loop_
_entity_poly.entity_id
_entity_poly.type
_entity_poly.pdbx_seq_one_letter_code
_entity_poly.pdbx_strand_id
1 'polypeptide(L)' 'MGKFMKPGKVVLVLARCYSEHKAIIVKISDDGTSDLPYSHELVAGTDRYP' A
#
# COMPACT_ATOMS: atom_id res chain seq x y z
N MET A 1 -13.70 -15.80 7.16
CA MET A 1 -12.38 -15.14 7.30
C MET A 1 -12.44 -13.87 6.46
N GLY A 2 -12.37 -12.69 7.08
CA GLY A 2 -12.58 -11.41 6.38
C GLY A 2 -11.34 -10.95 5.63
N LYS A 3 -11.53 -10.03 4.67
CA LYS A 3 -10.43 -9.44 3.91
C LYS A 3 -9.50 -8.66 4.84
N PHE A 4 -8.22 -9.05 4.88
CA PHE A 4 -7.22 -8.43 5.75
C PHE A 4 -6.76 -7.07 5.21
N MET A 5 -6.57 -6.99 3.90
CA MET A 5 -6.23 -5.76 3.19
C MET A 5 -7.43 -4.83 3.22
N LYS A 6 -7.35 -3.82 4.08
CA LYS A 6 -8.35 -2.77 4.26
C LYS A 6 -7.67 -1.44 4.60
N PRO A 7 -8.30 -0.29 4.29
CA PRO A 7 -7.77 1.01 4.68
C PRO A 7 -7.49 1.10 6.19
N GLY A 8 -6.44 1.83 6.56
CA GLY A 8 -5.99 1.98 7.95
C GLY A 8 -5.12 0.84 8.47
N LYS A 9 -4.78 -0.14 7.63
CA LYS A 9 -3.80 -1.18 7.96
C LYS A 9 -2.38 -0.72 7.65
N VAL A 10 -1.47 -1.06 8.57
CA VAL A 10 -0.04 -0.77 8.42
C VAL A 10 0.60 -1.85 7.57
N VAL A 11 1.43 -1.43 6.62
CA VAL A 11 2.18 -2.26 5.69
C VAL A 11 3.64 -1.83 5.65
N LEU A 12 4.52 -2.75 5.29
CA LEU A 12 5.94 -2.49 5.03
C LEU A 12 6.18 -2.59 3.53
N VAL A 13 6.78 -1.56 2.94
CA VAL A 13 7.15 -1.57 1.52
C VAL A 13 8.44 -2.38 1.36
N LEU A 14 8.44 -3.37 0.45
CA LEU A 14 9.56 -4.31 0.29
C LEU A 14 10.52 -3.98 -0.86
N ALA A 15 10.12 -3.09 -1.77
CA ALA A 15 10.87 -2.81 -2.99
C ALA A 15 10.70 -1.36 -3.46
N ARG A 16 11.62 -0.91 -4.32
CA ARG A 16 11.77 0.47 -4.85
C ARG A 16 12.28 1.48 -3.81
N CYS A 17 12.26 2.77 -4.18
CA CYS A 17 12.84 3.88 -3.42
C CYS A 17 12.34 3.99 -1.98
N TYR A 18 11.09 3.57 -1.72
CA TYR A 18 10.48 3.59 -0.39
C TYR A 18 10.58 2.24 0.33
N SER A 19 11.48 1.35 -0.08
CA SER A 19 11.72 0.08 0.64
C SER A 19 12.01 0.33 2.11
N GLU A 20 11.60 -0.61 2.97
CA GLU A 20 11.77 -0.56 4.44
C GLU A 20 10.99 0.55 5.16
N HIS A 21 10.22 1.36 4.44
CA HIS A 21 9.36 2.36 5.04
C HIS A 21 8.02 1.76 5.47
N LYS A 22 7.60 2.13 6.67
CA LYS A 22 6.26 1.82 7.17
C LYS A 22 5.25 2.78 6.54
N ALA A 23 4.16 2.21 6.05
CA ALA A 23 3.08 2.97 5.43
C ALA A 23 1.72 2.46 5.90
N ILE A 24 0.67 3.23 5.63
CA ILE A 24 -0.72 2.89 5.88
C ILE A 24 -1.46 2.82 4.55
N ILE A 25 -2.32 1.82 4.40
CA ILE A 25 -3.21 1.68 3.24
C ILE A 25 -4.29 2.76 3.32
N VAL A 26 -4.39 3.59 2.28
CA VAL A 26 -5.38 4.67 2.17
C VAL A 26 -6.55 4.23 1.29
N LYS A 27 -6.26 3.60 0.15
CA LYS A 27 -7.26 3.14 -0.82
C LYS A 27 -6.80 1.85 -1.47
N ILE A 28 -7.74 0.94 -1.67
CA ILE A 28 -7.51 -0.36 -2.29
C ILE A 28 -8.16 -0.39 -3.67
N SER A 29 -7.45 -0.91 -4.66
CA SER A 29 -7.91 -1.15 -6.01
C SER A 29 -7.75 -2.64 -6.33
N ASP A 30 -8.83 -3.40 -6.19
CA ASP A 30 -8.80 -4.86 -6.32
C ASP A 30 -8.78 -5.34 -7.77
N ASP A 31 -9.58 -4.73 -8.64
CA ASP A 31 -9.73 -5.12 -10.05
C ASP A 31 -8.70 -4.48 -11.00
N GLY A 32 -7.73 -3.75 -10.44
CA GLY A 32 -6.75 -2.99 -11.24
C GLY A 32 -7.36 -1.78 -11.95
N THR A 33 -6.53 -1.06 -12.69
CA THR A 33 -6.92 0.10 -13.51
C THR A 33 -6.35 -0.10 -14.91
N SER A 34 -6.81 0.65 -15.91
CA SER A 34 -6.27 0.58 -17.28
C SER A 34 -4.74 0.67 -17.34
N ASP A 35 -4.14 1.48 -16.47
CA ASP A 35 -2.69 1.68 -16.40
C ASP A 35 -1.95 0.54 -15.67
N LEU A 36 -2.63 -0.10 -14.71
CA LEU A 36 -2.08 -1.11 -13.81
C LEU A 36 -3.10 -2.26 -13.69
N PRO A 37 -3.03 -3.27 -14.57
CA PRO A 37 -4.04 -4.33 -14.65
C PRO A 37 -3.99 -5.34 -13.49
N TYR A 38 -3.18 -5.07 -12.47
CA TYR A 38 -3.03 -5.90 -11.27
C TYR A 38 -3.59 -5.18 -10.04
N SER A 39 -3.98 -5.97 -9.03
CA SER A 39 -4.44 -5.43 -7.74
C SER A 39 -3.33 -4.63 -7.08
N HIS A 40 -3.63 -3.38 -6.74
CA HIS A 40 -2.69 -2.46 -6.14
C HIS A 40 -3.38 -1.56 -5.13
N GLU A 41 -2.58 -0.91 -4.30
CA GLU A 41 -3.08 -0.09 -3.22
C GLU A 41 -2.34 1.25 -3.20
N LEU A 42 -3.08 2.30 -2.84
CA LEU A 42 -2.50 3.59 -2.51
C LEU A 42 -2.07 3.56 -1.04
N VAL A 43 -0.79 3.78 -0.80
CA VAL A 43 -0.20 3.79 0.54
C VAL A 43 0.37 5.17 0.87
N ALA A 44 0.26 5.58 2.13
CA ALA A 44 0.87 6.80 2.65
C ALA A 44 1.85 6.42 3.76
N GLY A 45 3.10 6.87 3.66
CA GLY A 45 4.15 6.66 4.64
C GLY A 45 5.04 7.89 4.77
N THR A 46 5.92 7.88 5.75
CA THR A 46 6.92 8.93 5.97
C THR A 46 8.25 8.51 5.36
N ASP A 47 8.85 9.36 4.53
CA ASP A 47 10.18 9.10 3.92
C ASP A 47 11.33 9.24 4.94
N ARG A 48 11.15 10.08 5.96
CA ARG A 48 12.10 10.19 7.07
C ARG A 48 11.36 9.98 8.37
N TYR A 49 11.91 9.10 9.20
CA TYR A 49 11.48 8.97 10.58
C TYR A 49 11.86 10.23 11.37
N PRO A 50 11.04 10.66 12.34
CA PRO A 50 11.35 11.79 13.21
C PRO A 50 12.63 11.57 14.03
#